data_AF-A0A4R3V9C6-F1
#
_entry.id   AF-A0A4R3V9C6-F1
#
_cell.length_a   1.000
_cell.length_b   1.000
_cell.length_c   1.000
_cell.angle_alpha   90.00
_cell.angle_beta   90.00
_cell.angle_gamma   90.00
#
_symmetry.space_group_name_H-M   'P 1'
#
loop_
_entity.id
_entity.type
_entity.pdbx_description
1 polymer ?
#
loop_
_entity_poly.entity_id
_entity_poly.type
_entity_poly.pdbx_seq_one_letter_code
_entity_poly.pdbx_strand_id
1 'polypeptide(L)' 'MPIALQYRPVLIDTLISNERVNSYQSVFQPANDVELMGVYLWNSYVCGTLYPLIGAVEITLRNAIDQALACRNQSK' A
#
# COMPACT_ATOMS: atom_id res chain seq x y z
N MET A 1 -17.09 -10.45 -2.57
CA MET A 1 -16.66 -10.10 -3.95
C MET A 1 -17.60 -10.73 -4.96
N PRO A 2 -17.79 -10.15 -6.16
CA PRO A 2 -18.68 -10.73 -7.17
C PRO A 2 -18.08 -12.01 -7.74
N ILE A 3 -18.78 -13.13 -7.59
CA ILE A 3 -18.37 -14.44 -8.15
C ILE A 3 -18.53 -14.46 -9.69
N ALA A 4 -19.25 -13.48 -10.26
CA ALA A 4 -19.51 -13.38 -11.70
C ALA A 4 -18.31 -12.89 -12.53
N LEU A 5 -17.22 -12.45 -11.91
CA LEU A 5 -16.03 -11.99 -12.62
C LEU A 5 -15.08 -13.16 -12.91
N GLN A 6 -14.63 -13.26 -14.16
CA GLN A 6 -13.57 -14.18 -14.53
C GLN A 6 -12.21 -13.58 -14.14
N TYR A 7 -11.64 -14.06 -13.03
CA TYR A 7 -10.37 -13.56 -12.49
C TYR A 7 -9.16 -13.94 -13.36
N ARG A 8 -9.15 -15.15 -13.92
CA ARG A 8 -8.09 -15.62 -14.82
C ARG A 8 -8.58 -15.93 -16.24
N PRO A 9 -7.76 -15.65 -17.27
CA PRO A 9 -6.40 -15.09 -17.17
C PRO A 9 -6.36 -13.56 -17.10
N VAL A 10 -7.47 -12.89 -17.45
CA VAL A 10 -7.46 -11.44 -17.75
C VAL A 10 -7.06 -10.59 -16.55
N LEU A 11 -7.70 -10.71 -15.39
CA LEU A 11 -7.43 -9.78 -14.29
C LEU A 11 -6.12 -10.08 -13.56
N ILE A 12 -5.88 -11.34 -13.23
CA ILE A 12 -4.70 -11.72 -12.46
C ILE A 12 -3.46 -11.77 -13.36
N ASP A 13 -3.49 -12.59 -14.42
CA ASP A 13 -2.29 -12.95 -15.16
C ASP A 13 -1.84 -11.85 -16.15
N THR A 14 -2.73 -10.92 -16.54
CA THR A 14 -2.36 -9.82 -17.47
C THR A 14 -2.14 -8.47 -16.79
N LEU A 15 -2.80 -8.20 -15.66
CA LEU A 15 -2.74 -6.87 -15.02
C LEU A 15 -1.87 -6.82 -13.76
N ILE A 16 -1.59 -7.96 -13.14
CA ILE A 16 -0.81 -8.04 -11.90
C ILE A 16 0.42 -8.89 -12.15
N SER A 17 1.60 -8.42 -11.74
CA SER A 17 2.83 -9.20 -11.89
C SER A 17 2.79 -10.46 -11.04
N ASN A 18 3.33 -11.56 -11.58
CA ASN A 18 3.41 -12.84 -10.87
C ASN A 18 4.11 -12.71 -9.52
N GLU A 19 5.20 -11.94 -9.43
CA GLU A 19 5.89 -11.69 -8.16
C GLU A 19 4.95 -11.11 -7.09
N ARG A 20 4.12 -10.14 -7.49
CA ARG A 20 3.16 -9.51 -6.58
C ARG A 20 2.09 -10.51 -6.16
N VAL A 21 1.55 -11.30 -7.09
CA VAL A 21 0.53 -12.34 -6.79
C VAL A 21 1.09 -13.43 -5.87
N ASN A 22 2.30 -13.92 -6.16
CA ASN A 22 2.98 -14.98 -5.42
C ASN A 22 3.25 -14.59 -3.96
N SER A 23 3.57 -13.30 -3.71
CA SER A 23 3.70 -12.77 -2.36
C SER A 23 2.42 -12.99 -1.53
N TYR A 24 1.24 -12.65 -2.07
CA TYR A 24 -0.02 -12.90 -1.36
C TYR A 24 -0.36 -14.38 -1.25
N GLN A 25 -0.05 -15.19 -2.26
CA GLN A 25 -0.26 -16.64 -2.20
C GLN A 25 0.57 -17.29 -1.08
N SER A 26 1.85 -16.95 -0.97
CA SER A 26 2.75 -17.53 0.04
C SER A 26 2.37 -17.16 1.48
N VAL A 27 1.91 -15.93 1.70
CA VAL A 27 1.60 -15.40 3.05
C VAL A 27 0.20 -15.82 3.51
N PHE A 28 -0.80 -15.73 2.65
CA PHE A 28 -2.20 -15.90 3.03
C PHE A 28 -2.81 -17.25 2.63
N GLN A 29 -2.13 -18.01 1.75
CA GLN A 29 -2.56 -19.34 1.29
C GLN A 29 -4.05 -19.39 0.85
N PRO A 30 -4.49 -18.48 -0.02
CA PRO A 30 -5.90 -18.39 -0.42
C PRO A 30 -6.35 -19.65 -1.15
N ALA A 31 -7.56 -20.12 -0.86
CA ALA A 31 -8.12 -21.35 -1.42
C ALA A 31 -8.57 -21.19 -2.89
N ASN A 32 -8.80 -19.96 -3.35
CA ASN A 32 -9.23 -19.65 -4.70
C ASN A 32 -8.88 -18.22 -5.13
N ASP A 33 -9.06 -17.93 -6.42
CA ASP A 33 -8.73 -16.63 -7.02
C ASP A 33 -9.56 -15.46 -6.45
N VAL A 34 -10.79 -15.74 -5.97
CA VAL A 34 -11.64 -14.73 -5.33
C VAL A 34 -11.03 -14.28 -4.01
N GLU A 35 -10.54 -15.22 -3.21
CA GLU A 35 -9.89 -14.94 -1.93
C GLU A 35 -8.53 -14.26 -2.14
N LEU A 36 -7.74 -14.73 -3.11
CA LEU A 36 -6.47 -14.13 -3.50
C LEU A 36 -6.66 -12.65 -3.90
N MET A 37 -7.66 -12.38 -4.73
CA MET A 37 -7.98 -11.01 -5.12
C MET A 37 -8.58 -10.20 -3.96
N GLY A 38 -9.32 -10.87 -3.08
CA GLY A 38 -9.74 -10.42 -1.75
C GLY A 38 -8.63 -9.76 -0.98
N VAL A 39 -7.62 -10.55 -0.67
CA VAL A 39 -6.45 -10.13 0.11
C VAL A 39 -5.66 -9.04 -0.61
N TYR A 40 -5.47 -9.18 -1.93
CA TYR A 40 -4.77 -8.16 -2.73
C TYR A 40 -5.43 -6.78 -2.66
N LEU A 41 -6.75 -6.73 -2.80
CA LEU A 41 -7.52 -5.48 -2.74
C LEU A 41 -7.57 -4.93 -1.31
N TRP A 42 -7.71 -5.81 -0.31
CA TRP A 42 -7.64 -5.42 1.09
C TRP A 42 -6.31 -4.73 1.42
N ASN A 43 -5.18 -5.34 1.03
CA ASN A 43 -3.86 -4.75 1.28
C ASN A 43 -3.72 -3.39 0.57
N SER A 44 -4.19 -3.30 -0.68
CA SER A 44 -4.16 -2.04 -1.44
C SER A 44 -4.96 -0.93 -0.73
N TYR A 45 -6.13 -1.27 -0.17
CA TYR A 45 -6.94 -0.33 0.59
C TYR A 45 -6.26 0.09 1.89
N VAL A 46 -5.72 -0.86 2.66
CA VAL A 46 -4.98 -0.58 3.90
C VAL A 46 -3.81 0.37 3.63
N CYS A 47 -2.98 0.08 2.63
CA CYS A 47 -1.90 0.98 2.22
C CYS A 47 -2.41 2.37 1.83
N GLY A 48 -3.50 2.45 1.08
CA GLY A 48 -4.15 3.71 0.72
C GLY A 48 -4.60 4.53 1.93
N THR A 49 -5.14 3.87 2.96
CA THR A 49 -5.55 4.55 4.21
C THR A 49 -4.37 5.02 5.07
N LEU A 50 -3.23 4.32 5.01
CA LEU A 50 -2.02 4.70 5.76
C LEU A 50 -1.25 5.84 5.08
N TYR A 51 -1.39 6.01 3.77
CA TYR A 51 -0.63 6.98 2.99
C TYR A 51 -0.78 8.44 3.50
N PRO A 52 -1.98 8.96 3.81
CA PRO A 52 -2.14 10.31 4.38
C PRO A 52 -1.49 10.46 5.75
N LEU A 53 -1.51 9.42 6.58
CA LEU A 53 -0.90 9.44 7.92
C LEU A 53 0.62 9.55 7.82
N ILE A 54 1.24 8.77 6.93
CA ILE A 54 2.67 8.87 6.63
C ILE A 54 3.01 10.25 6.09
N GLY A 55 2.18 10.79 5.19
CA GLY A 55 2.36 12.15 4.67
C GLY A 55 2.27 13.22 5.76
N ALA A 56 1.35 13.09 6.71
CA ALA A 56 1.28 14.01 7.85
C ALA A 56 2.54 13.93 8.71
N VAL A 57 3.04 12.73 9.01
CA VAL A 57 4.28 12.53 9.76
C VAL A 57 5.48 13.13 9.03
N GLU A 58 5.59 12.94 7.72
CA GLU A 58 6.64 13.51 6.88
C GLU A 58 6.64 15.05 6.97
N ILE A 59 5.47 15.68 6.78
CA ILE A 59 5.32 17.13 6.82
C ILE A 59 5.69 17.66 8.21
N THR A 60 5.16 17.05 9.28
CA THR A 60 5.48 17.45 10.65
C THR A 60 6.97 17.34 10.94
N LEU A 61 7.63 16.26 10.51
CA LEU A 61 9.06 16.07 10.71
C LEU A 61 9.88 17.12 9.96
N ARG A 62 9.56 17.38 8.68
CA ARG A 62 10.24 18.43 7.90
C ARG A 62 10.10 19.79 8.55
N ASN A 63 8.90 20.14 9.02
CA ASN A 63 8.65 21.41 9.69
C ASN A 63 9.42 21.53 11.01
N ALA A 64 9.50 20.45 11.79
CA ALA A 64 10.27 20.44 13.04
C ALA A 64 11.77 20.66 12.80
N ILE A 65 12.33 20.03 11.76
CA ILE A 65 13.74 20.21 11.37
C ILE A 65 13.97 21.66 10.90
N ASP A 66 13.11 22.19 10.05
CA ASP A 66 13.22 23.56 9.55
C ASP A 66 13.21 24.59 10.70
N GLN A 67 12.27 24.45 11.64
CA GLN A 67 12.21 25.31 12.83
C GLN A 67 13.47 25.22 13.69
N ALA A 68 14.01 24.02 13.91
CA ALA A 68 15.22 23.84 14.70
C ALA A 68 16.44 24.52 14.05
N LEU A 69 16.55 24.47 12.72
CA LEU A 69 17.63 25.11 11.98
C LEU A 69 17.45 26.64 11.89
N ALA A 70 16.23 27.12 11.66
CA ALA A 70 15.92 28.55 11.59
C ALA A 70 16.18 29.25 12.93
N CYS A 71 15.76 28.65 14.05
CA CYS A 71 16.03 29.17 15.40
C CYS A 71 17.54 29.29 15.68
N ARG A 72 18.34 28.31 15.23
CA ARG A 72 19.80 28.33 15.39
C ARG A 72 20.47 29.47 14.61
N ASN A 73 19.94 29.84 13.45
CA ASN A 73 20.51 30.90 12.61
C ASN A 73 20.17 32.32 13.09
N GLN A 74 19.17 32.48 13.96
CA GLN A 74 18.84 33.77 14.60
C GLN A 74 19.66 34.06 15.86
N SER A 75 20.41 33.07 16.36
CA SER A 75 21.23 33.17 17.58
C SER A 75 22.72 33.45 17.29
N LYS A 76 23.05 33.81 16.04
CA LYS A 76 24.38 34.28 15.60
C LYS A 76 24.23 35.65 14.97
#